data_AF-D6U6M2-F1
#
_entry.id   AF-D6U6M2-F1
#
_cell.length_a   1.000
_cell.length_b   1.000
_cell.length_c   1.000
_cell.angle_alpha   90.00
_cell.angle_beta   90.00
_cell.angle_gamma   90.00
#
_symmetry.space_group_name_H-M   'P 1'
#
loop_
_entity.id
_entity.type
_entity.pdbx_description
1 polymer ?
#
loop_
_entity_poly.entity_id
_entity_poly.type
_entity_poly.pdbx_seq_one_letter_code
_entity_poly.pdbx_strand_id
1 'polypeptide(L)'
;MFLSLAHRVLVKLFVPAAEIAIAPKCRAERIIGGRETDSGWPGSLNRWRAQLRAPTYDHGSGGDCGGRGYTRRWPAQENAIRDWLIPLGIDTNHGYAKTVVANSEVTKKREALQKRLENVQRWTDGARKRMHNASKLYRKRCQQTKERADMLYRVLNEHQMEMEQQGVEHWLRHKTIKEEKAGADAEIEEYQQRQWKAYHTSNKEFAKCEKYCREQRELLRALEDLERQEREMYELDVRPVQSKLAA
;
A
#
# COMPACT_ATOMS: atom_id res chain seq x y z
N MET A 1 5.32 24.21 -52.57
CA MET A 1 6.03 24.31 -51.27
C MET A 1 5.09 23.97 -50.09
N PHE A 2 4.64 22.72 -49.96
CA PHE A 2 3.86 22.28 -48.78
C PHE A 2 4.19 20.82 -48.40
N LEU A 3 5.48 20.47 -48.38
CA LEU A 3 5.98 19.17 -47.94
C LEU A 3 6.27 19.10 -46.41
N SER A 4 5.81 20.07 -45.60
CA SER A 4 6.31 20.21 -44.22
C SER A 4 5.30 19.98 -43.08
N LEU A 5 4.03 19.60 -43.33
CA LEU A 5 3.06 19.36 -42.24
C LEU A 5 2.53 17.92 -42.14
N ALA A 6 2.66 17.09 -43.17
CA ALA A 6 2.23 15.69 -43.12
C ALA A 6 3.09 14.82 -42.16
N HIS A 7 4.29 15.28 -41.78
CA HIS A 7 5.18 14.55 -40.89
C HIS A 7 4.90 14.75 -39.38
N ARG A 8 4.01 15.68 -38.99
CA ARG A 8 3.74 15.97 -37.56
C ARG A 8 2.52 15.27 -36.98
N VAL A 9 1.65 14.68 -37.79
CA VAL A 9 0.46 13.94 -37.31
C VAL A 9 0.68 12.43 -37.33
N LEU A 10 1.54 11.92 -38.23
CA LEU A 10 1.84 10.49 -38.35
C LEU A 10 2.79 9.93 -37.27
N VAL A 11 3.49 10.79 -36.51
CA VAL A 11 4.41 10.35 -35.43
C VAL A 11 3.68 10.06 -34.10
N LYS A 12 2.38 10.37 -33.97
CA LYS A 12 1.62 10.13 -32.72
C LYS A 12 0.86 8.80 -32.64
N LEU A 13 0.87 7.97 -33.70
CA LEU A 13 0.15 6.68 -33.72
C LEU A 13 1.05 5.46 -33.97
N PHE A 14 2.37 5.62 -33.93
CA PHE A 14 3.31 4.52 -34.09
C PHE A 14 4.20 4.38 -32.85
N VAL A 15 3.64 3.84 -31.77
CA VAL A 15 4.45 3.15 -30.75
C VAL A 15 4.47 1.67 -31.16
N PRO A 16 5.61 1.14 -31.64
CA PRO A 16 5.69 -0.27 -31.98
C PRO A 16 5.49 -1.10 -30.71
N ALA A 17 4.66 -2.13 -30.84
CA ALA A 17 4.51 -3.19 -29.85
C ALA A 17 5.82 -4.01 -29.82
N ALA A 18 6.78 -3.59 -29.00
CA ALA A 18 7.93 -4.38 -28.61
C ALA A 18 8.19 -4.17 -27.11
N GLU A 19 8.20 -5.28 -26.37
CA GLU A 19 8.68 -5.44 -25.00
C GLU A 19 8.06 -4.57 -23.90
N ILE A 20 6.93 -5.04 -23.36
CA ILE A 20 6.61 -4.83 -21.94
C ILE A 20 6.90 -6.14 -21.20
N ALA A 21 8.20 -6.39 -20.99
CA ALA A 21 8.68 -7.28 -19.95
C ALA A 21 8.60 -6.51 -18.62
N ILE A 22 7.60 -6.82 -17.79
CA ILE A 22 7.58 -6.33 -16.40
C ILE A 22 8.39 -7.30 -15.54
N ALA A 23 9.68 -6.99 -15.42
CA ALA A 23 10.50 -7.37 -14.27
C ALA A 23 11.15 -6.09 -13.74
N PRO A 24 10.95 -5.67 -12.48
CA PRO A 24 11.77 -4.61 -11.91
C PRO A 24 12.94 -5.24 -11.13
N LYS A 25 14.11 -5.28 -11.77
CA LYS A 25 15.40 -5.35 -11.07
C LYS A 25 15.60 -4.01 -10.34
N CYS A 26 15.69 -4.06 -9.01
CA CYS A 26 16.13 -2.93 -8.19
C CYS A 26 17.62 -2.69 -8.41
N ARG A 27 17.99 -1.55 -9.00
CA ARG A 27 19.37 -1.04 -9.04
C ARG A 27 19.32 0.45 -8.72
N ALA A 28 19.80 0.81 -7.54
CA ALA A 28 20.02 2.21 -7.12
C ALA A 28 21.49 2.34 -6.69
N GLU A 29 22.33 2.79 -7.63
CA GLU A 29 23.61 3.47 -7.38
C GLU A 29 23.24 4.95 -7.17
N ARG A 30 23.42 5.56 -5.99
CA ARG A 30 24.65 6.12 -5.38
C ARG A 30 25.37 7.18 -6.24
N ILE A 31 25.06 8.46 -5.98
CA ILE A 31 25.92 9.69 -6.08
C ILE A 31 25.28 10.67 -5.07
N ILE A 32 25.80 11.04 -3.88
CA ILE A 32 27.05 11.66 -3.37
C ILE A 32 27.27 13.13 -3.76
N GLY A 33 27.19 14.00 -2.75
CA GLY A 33 27.96 15.25 -2.56
C GLY A 33 27.12 16.52 -2.66
N GLY A 34 27.08 17.45 -1.72
CA GLY A 34 27.74 17.71 -0.42
C GLY A 34 26.98 18.90 0.22
N ARG A 35 27.39 19.61 1.27
CA ARG A 35 28.49 19.59 2.24
C ARG A 35 28.12 20.71 3.25
N GLU A 36 28.19 20.46 4.56
CA GLU A 36 28.34 21.45 5.66
C GLU A 36 28.35 20.61 6.96
N THR A 37 29.50 20.21 7.52
CA THR A 37 30.35 20.93 8.49
C THR A 37 29.53 21.76 9.50
N ASP A 38 29.29 21.25 10.70
CA ASP A 38 30.19 21.52 11.83
C ASP A 38 29.67 20.97 13.17
N SER A 39 30.64 20.52 13.96
CA SER A 39 30.70 20.64 15.42
C SER A 39 29.77 19.79 16.32
N GLY A 40 30.41 19.05 17.22
CA GLY A 40 30.00 19.02 18.63
C GLY A 40 29.12 17.86 19.07
N TRP A 41 29.75 16.76 19.48
CA TRP A 41 29.27 16.04 20.66
C TRP A 41 29.29 17.01 21.84
N PRO A 42 28.13 17.28 22.48
CA PRO A 42 27.87 16.65 23.77
C PRO A 42 26.36 16.40 24.03
N GLY A 43 26.02 15.38 24.83
CA GLY A 43 24.69 15.39 25.46
C GLY A 43 23.99 14.06 25.75
N SER A 44 24.72 12.97 25.96
CA SER A 44 24.16 11.71 26.51
C SER A 44 23.72 11.81 27.99
N LEU A 45 23.48 13.01 28.53
CA LEU A 45 23.07 13.25 29.92
C LEU A 45 21.81 14.12 30.10
N ASN A 46 21.13 14.53 29.04
CA ASN A 46 19.91 15.38 29.17
C ASN A 46 18.58 14.71 28.79
N ARG A 47 18.57 13.44 28.33
CA ARG A 47 17.31 12.71 28.11
C ARG A 47 16.62 12.27 29.41
N TRP A 48 17.38 12.15 30.51
CA TRP A 48 16.85 11.83 31.84
C TRP A 48 16.27 13.03 32.62
N ARG A 49 16.53 14.28 32.17
CA ARG A 49 15.96 15.49 32.81
C ARG A 49 14.64 15.97 32.20
N ALA A 50 14.21 15.41 31.07
CA ALA A 50 12.91 15.74 30.48
C ALA A 50 11.76 14.87 31.04
N GLN A 51 12.06 13.73 31.65
CA GLN A 51 11.07 12.79 32.21
C GLN A 51 10.68 13.10 33.68
N LEU A 52 11.38 14.05 34.34
CA LEU A 52 11.19 14.40 35.75
C LEU A 52 10.93 15.92 35.98
N ARG A 53 10.40 16.65 34.98
CA ARG A 53 9.76 17.94 35.29
C ARG A 53 8.39 17.65 35.89
N ALA A 54 8.29 17.88 37.19
CA ALA A 54 7.01 17.97 37.89
C ALA A 54 6.11 18.97 37.15
N PRO A 55 4.84 18.63 36.86
CA PRO A 55 3.88 19.64 36.46
C PRO A 55 3.72 20.61 37.64
N THR A 56 3.94 21.89 37.38
CA THR A 56 3.59 22.96 38.31
C THR A 56 2.10 22.83 38.63
N TYR A 57 1.79 22.67 39.90
CA TYR A 57 0.42 22.64 40.41
C TYR A 57 -0.25 23.99 40.10
N ASP A 58 -1.11 23.99 39.10
CA ASP A 58 -2.12 25.03 38.94
C ASP A 58 -3.36 24.58 39.72
N HIS A 59 -3.73 25.35 40.75
CA HIS A 59 -4.97 25.14 41.49
C HIS A 59 -6.11 25.73 40.68
N GLY A 60 -6.64 24.95 39.73
CA GLY A 60 -7.75 25.38 38.89
C GLY A 60 -8.63 24.22 38.41
N SER A 61 -9.82 24.13 39.01
CA SER A 61 -11.04 23.49 38.51
C SER A 61 -11.09 21.96 38.35
N GLY A 62 -12.07 21.40 39.05
CA GLY A 62 -12.36 19.97 39.14
C GLY A 62 -12.80 19.33 37.82
N GLY A 63 -12.58 18.00 37.75
CA GLY A 63 -13.07 17.17 36.65
C GLY A 63 -12.32 15.85 36.51
N ASP A 64 -12.68 14.86 37.34
CA ASP A 64 -12.69 13.43 36.99
C ASP A 64 -11.50 12.84 36.17
N CYS A 65 -10.30 12.75 36.78
CA CYS A 65 -9.09 12.21 36.12
C CYS A 65 -8.25 11.22 36.96
N GLY A 66 -8.67 10.83 38.16
CA GLY A 66 -7.86 10.00 39.07
C GLY A 66 -7.66 8.53 38.69
N GLY A 67 -8.64 7.90 38.01
CA GLY A 67 -8.63 6.45 37.79
C GLY A 67 -7.71 5.99 36.64
N ARG A 68 -7.89 6.54 35.44
CA ARG A 68 -7.23 6.03 34.21
C ARG A 68 -5.70 6.24 34.19
N GLY A 69 -5.21 7.30 34.83
CA GLY A 69 -3.78 7.60 34.94
C GLY A 69 -3.05 6.77 35.99
N TYR A 70 -3.75 6.27 37.01
CA TYR A 70 -3.20 5.37 38.02
C TYR A 70 -3.10 3.94 37.49
N THR A 71 -4.12 3.43 36.80
CA THR A 71 -4.16 2.04 36.30
C THR A 71 -3.07 1.74 35.26
N ARG A 72 -2.65 2.73 34.45
CA ARG A 72 -1.59 2.55 33.45
C ARG A 72 -0.17 2.71 33.99
N ARG A 73 0.00 3.37 35.14
CA ARG A 73 1.32 3.71 35.71
C ARG A 73 1.94 2.53 36.46
N TRP A 74 1.09 1.74 37.11
CA TRP A 74 1.50 0.60 37.93
C TRP A 74 2.19 -0.53 37.12
N PRO A 75 1.64 -1.01 35.98
CA PRO A 75 2.30 -2.04 35.18
C PRO A 75 3.64 -1.58 34.58
N ALA A 76 3.77 -0.29 34.27
CA ALA A 76 5.01 0.27 33.73
C ALA A 76 6.12 0.34 34.78
N GLN A 77 5.79 0.64 36.04
CA GLN A 77 6.74 0.61 37.16
C GLN A 77 7.15 -0.82 37.51
N GLU A 78 6.21 -1.75 37.60
CA GLU A 78 6.51 -3.17 37.89
C GLU A 78 7.39 -3.79 36.80
N ASN A 79 7.12 -3.50 35.52
CA ASN A 79 7.93 -4.00 34.41
C ASN A 79 9.35 -3.40 34.40
N ALA A 80 9.50 -2.11 34.72
CA ALA A 80 10.82 -1.47 34.80
C ALA A 80 11.68 -2.06 35.93
N ILE A 81 11.06 -2.39 37.07
CA ILE A 81 11.75 -3.07 38.19
C ILE A 81 12.13 -4.50 37.79
N ARG A 82 11.20 -5.24 37.16
CA ARG A 82 11.46 -6.61 36.69
C ARG A 82 12.59 -6.68 35.67
N ASP A 83 12.57 -5.80 34.66
CA ASP A 83 13.60 -5.76 33.61
C ASP A 83 14.99 -5.36 34.17
N TRP A 84 15.06 -4.63 35.29
CA TRP A 84 16.32 -4.35 36.00
C TRP A 84 16.84 -5.53 36.82
N LEU A 85 15.94 -6.37 37.35
CA LEU A 85 16.28 -7.53 38.19
C LEU A 85 16.75 -8.74 37.36
N ILE A 86 16.23 -8.93 36.14
CA ILE A 86 16.56 -10.07 35.27
C ILE A 86 18.09 -10.19 34.99
N PRO A 87 18.82 -9.12 34.61
CA PRO A 87 20.26 -9.18 34.37
C PRO A 87 21.09 -9.46 35.63
N LEU A 88 20.54 -9.23 36.83
CA LEU A 88 21.21 -9.48 38.11
C LEU A 88 21.09 -10.95 38.55
N GLY A 89 20.46 -11.81 37.73
CA GLY A 89 20.21 -13.21 38.07
C GLY A 89 19.21 -13.39 39.21
N ILE A 90 18.47 -12.33 39.57
CA ILE A 90 17.45 -12.37 40.61
C ILE A 90 16.20 -13.00 40.00
N ASP A 91 15.73 -14.09 40.62
CA ASP A 91 14.51 -14.78 40.20
C ASP A 91 13.29 -13.89 40.45
N THR A 92 12.81 -13.24 39.39
CA THR A 92 11.62 -12.39 39.42
C THR A 92 10.31 -13.18 39.50
N ASN A 93 10.37 -14.51 39.50
CA ASN A 93 9.22 -15.41 39.57
C ASN A 93 8.98 -15.93 41.01
N HIS A 94 9.48 -15.23 42.03
CA HIS A 94 9.24 -15.60 43.43
C HIS A 94 7.74 -15.60 43.75
N GLY A 95 7.17 -16.78 44.05
CA GLY A 95 5.72 -16.98 44.26
C GLY A 95 4.95 -17.55 43.05
N TYR A 96 5.63 -17.83 41.94
CA TYR A 96 5.07 -18.59 40.82
C TYR A 96 5.47 -20.06 40.90
N ALA A 97 4.57 -20.96 40.55
CA ALA A 97 4.86 -22.36 40.36
C ALA A 97 5.73 -22.47 39.10
N LYS A 98 6.79 -23.28 39.16
CA LYS A 98 7.76 -23.42 38.05
C LYS A 98 7.22 -24.23 36.87
N THR A 99 5.89 -24.35 36.76
CA THR A 99 5.18 -24.97 35.64
C THR A 99 4.95 -23.90 34.58
N VAL A 100 5.45 -24.16 33.36
CA VAL A 100 5.24 -23.26 32.22
C VAL A 100 3.78 -23.40 31.77
N VAL A 101 3.08 -22.27 31.63
CA VAL A 101 1.70 -22.19 31.16
C VAL A 101 1.67 -21.46 29.82
N ALA A 102 0.80 -21.91 28.91
CA ALA A 102 0.59 -21.24 27.63
C ALA A 102 0.07 -19.81 27.85
N ASN A 103 0.75 -18.83 27.24
CA ASN A 103 0.38 -17.43 27.35
C ASN A 103 -0.90 -17.14 26.53
N SER A 104 -2.05 -17.22 27.20
CA SER A 104 -3.36 -17.02 26.55
C SER A 104 -3.52 -15.68 25.85
N GLU A 105 -2.82 -14.63 26.28
CA GLU A 105 -2.83 -13.31 25.63
C GLU A 105 -2.03 -13.31 24.33
N VAL A 106 -0.89 -14.00 24.29
CA VAL A 106 -0.10 -14.20 23.06
C VAL A 106 -0.87 -15.06 22.06
N THR A 107 -1.54 -16.13 22.52
CA THR A 107 -2.39 -16.97 21.68
C THR A 107 -3.52 -16.16 21.03
N LYS A 108 -4.28 -15.37 21.79
CA LYS A 108 -5.34 -14.50 21.25
C LYS A 108 -4.82 -13.52 20.20
N LYS A 109 -3.65 -12.90 20.46
CA LYS A 109 -3.02 -11.98 19.50
C LYS A 109 -2.58 -12.69 18.23
N ARG A 110 -1.99 -13.89 18.34
CA ARG A 110 -1.59 -14.73 17.20
C ARG A 110 -2.80 -15.11 16.36
N GLU A 111 -3.88 -15.59 16.98
CA GLU A 111 -5.14 -15.94 16.30
C GLU A 111 -5.76 -14.73 15.59
N ALA A 112 -5.78 -13.55 16.23
CA ALA A 112 -6.32 -12.34 15.63
C ALA A 112 -5.52 -11.90 14.39
N LEU A 113 -4.18 -11.96 14.45
CA LEU A 113 -3.30 -11.66 13.34
C LEU A 113 -3.44 -12.68 12.20
N GLN A 114 -3.51 -13.98 12.51
CA GLN A 114 -3.72 -15.04 11.53
C GLN A 114 -5.06 -14.90 10.82
N LYS A 115 -6.16 -14.65 11.56
CA LYS A 115 -7.47 -14.41 10.96
C LYS A 115 -7.46 -13.20 10.02
N ARG A 116 -6.74 -12.13 10.39
CA ARG A 116 -6.57 -10.96 9.51
C ARG A 116 -5.76 -11.31 8.26
N LEU A 117 -4.68 -12.09 8.42
CA LEU A 117 -3.86 -12.57 7.30
C LEU A 117 -4.70 -13.37 6.29
N GLU A 118 -5.50 -14.32 6.76
CA GLU A 118 -6.39 -15.13 5.92
C GLU A 118 -7.39 -14.26 5.14
N ASN A 119 -7.99 -13.27 5.81
CA ASN A 119 -8.91 -12.34 5.16
C ASN A 119 -8.21 -11.52 4.06
N VAL A 120 -7.02 -11.00 4.35
CA VAL A 120 -6.21 -10.24 3.38
C VAL A 120 -5.82 -11.12 2.18
N GLN A 121 -5.47 -12.39 2.40
CA GLN A 121 -5.19 -13.34 1.34
C GLN A 121 -6.41 -13.57 0.43
N ARG A 122 -7.58 -13.85 1.02
CA ARG A 122 -8.84 -14.01 0.27
C ARG A 122 -9.17 -12.77 -0.57
N TRP A 123 -8.98 -11.57 -0.01
CA TRP A 123 -9.20 -10.32 -0.73
C TRP A 123 -8.19 -10.09 -1.86
N THR A 124 -6.93 -10.50 -1.64
CA THR A 124 -5.87 -10.45 -2.65
C THR A 124 -6.20 -11.31 -3.86
N ASP A 125 -6.62 -12.56 -3.63
CA ASP A 125 -7.01 -13.47 -4.70
C ASP A 125 -8.22 -12.95 -5.48
N GLY A 126 -9.23 -12.42 -4.76
CA GLY A 126 -10.38 -11.78 -5.37
C GLY A 126 -10.01 -10.57 -6.22
N ALA A 127 -9.13 -9.69 -5.71
CA ALA A 127 -8.65 -8.52 -6.42
C ALA A 127 -7.81 -8.91 -7.66
N ARG A 128 -6.96 -9.93 -7.55
CA ARG A 128 -6.16 -10.45 -8.68
C ARG A 128 -7.04 -11.01 -9.79
N LYS A 129 -8.09 -11.77 -9.46
CA LYS A 129 -9.07 -12.27 -10.43
C LYS A 129 -9.80 -11.11 -11.13
N ARG A 130 -10.28 -10.11 -10.38
CA ARG A 130 -10.95 -8.92 -10.94
C ARG A 130 -10.02 -8.11 -11.84
N MET A 131 -8.79 -7.88 -11.40
CA MET A 131 -7.74 -7.19 -12.17
C MET A 131 -7.47 -7.91 -13.50
N HIS A 132 -7.29 -9.23 -13.47
CA HIS A 132 -7.06 -10.05 -14.68
C HIS A 132 -8.21 -9.97 -15.67
N ASN A 133 -9.44 -10.10 -15.17
CA ASN A 133 -10.64 -10.00 -16.00
C ASN A 133 -10.80 -8.60 -16.62
N ALA A 134 -10.54 -7.55 -15.84
CA ALA A 134 -10.55 -6.16 -16.33
C ALA A 134 -9.46 -5.92 -17.38
N SER A 135 -8.26 -6.49 -17.19
CA SER A 135 -7.16 -6.40 -18.16
C SER A 135 -7.49 -7.13 -19.46
N LYS A 136 -8.08 -8.34 -19.40
CA LYS A 136 -8.58 -9.06 -20.57
C LYS A 136 -9.65 -8.25 -21.32
N LEU A 137 -10.60 -7.66 -20.58
CA LEU A 137 -11.64 -6.81 -21.17
C LEU A 137 -11.02 -5.59 -21.85
N TYR A 138 -10.08 -4.91 -21.20
CA TYR A 138 -9.35 -3.78 -21.79
C TYR A 138 -8.68 -4.18 -23.11
N ARG A 139 -7.94 -5.29 -23.14
CA ARG A 139 -7.30 -5.79 -24.38
C ARG A 139 -8.32 -6.04 -25.49
N LYS A 140 -9.44 -6.70 -25.17
CA LYS A 140 -10.54 -6.91 -26.12
C LYS A 140 -11.10 -5.59 -26.65
N ARG A 141 -11.29 -4.59 -25.79
CA ARG A 141 -11.79 -3.26 -26.20
C ARG A 141 -10.79 -2.50 -27.06
N CYS A 142 -9.49 -2.60 -26.76
CA CYS A 142 -8.44 -2.03 -27.61
C CYS A 142 -8.52 -2.60 -29.04
N GLN A 143 -8.65 -3.93 -29.14
CA GLN A 143 -8.75 -4.61 -30.42
C GLN A 143 -10.00 -4.15 -31.20
N GLN A 144 -11.16 -4.14 -30.55
CA GLN A 144 -12.41 -3.68 -31.17
C GLN A 144 -12.33 -2.21 -31.64
N THR A 145 -11.72 -1.34 -30.83
CA THR A 145 -11.54 0.08 -31.17
C THR A 145 -10.65 0.22 -32.39
N LYS A 146 -9.55 -0.54 -32.44
CA LYS A 146 -8.64 -0.55 -33.58
C LYS A 146 -9.32 -1.04 -34.85
N GLU A 147 -9.98 -2.20 -34.79
CA GLU A 147 -10.70 -2.76 -35.94
C GLU A 147 -11.77 -1.80 -36.46
N ARG A 148 -12.52 -1.17 -35.57
CA ARG A 148 -13.55 -0.21 -35.97
C ARG A 148 -12.97 1.06 -36.57
N ALA A 149 -11.92 1.62 -35.97
CA ALA A 149 -11.22 2.77 -36.49
C ALA A 149 -10.61 2.48 -37.88
N ASP A 150 -9.96 1.33 -38.03
CA ASP A 150 -9.37 0.89 -39.30
C ASP A 150 -10.44 0.78 -40.39
N MET A 151 -11.61 0.21 -40.09
CA MET A 151 -12.73 0.14 -41.05
C MET A 151 -13.24 1.53 -41.45
N LEU A 152 -13.50 2.42 -40.47
CA LEU A 152 -14.03 3.76 -40.74
C LEU A 152 -13.06 4.58 -41.59
N TYR A 153 -11.77 4.56 -41.25
CA TYR A 153 -10.77 5.32 -42.00
C TYR A 153 -10.46 4.71 -43.37
N ARG A 154 -10.64 3.39 -43.57
CA ARG A 154 -10.56 2.79 -44.91
C ARG A 154 -11.66 3.33 -45.82
N VAL A 155 -12.91 3.33 -45.35
CA VAL A 155 -14.06 3.85 -46.11
C VAL A 155 -13.88 5.35 -46.41
N LEU A 156 -13.43 6.14 -45.43
CA LEU A 156 -13.13 7.57 -45.63
C LEU A 156 -12.04 7.80 -46.69
N ASN A 157 -10.98 7.00 -46.66
CA ASN A 157 -9.90 7.10 -47.64
C ASN A 157 -10.38 6.70 -49.04
N GLU A 158 -11.18 5.64 -49.16
CA GLU A 158 -11.79 5.21 -50.43
C GLU A 158 -12.68 6.31 -51.00
N HIS A 159 -13.59 6.88 -50.20
CA HIS A 159 -14.45 7.98 -50.60
C HIS A 159 -13.66 9.23 -51.02
N GLN A 160 -12.57 9.54 -50.31
CA GLN A 160 -11.67 10.64 -50.69
C GLN A 160 -11.05 10.41 -52.07
N MET A 161 -10.58 9.19 -52.35
CA MET A 161 -10.00 8.81 -53.64
C MET A 161 -11.04 8.86 -54.78
N GLU A 162 -12.27 8.44 -54.53
CA GLU A 162 -13.38 8.51 -55.50
C GLU A 162 -13.71 9.95 -55.88
N MET A 163 -13.84 10.85 -54.89
CA MET A 163 -14.05 12.28 -55.15
C MET A 163 -12.90 12.92 -55.93
N GLU A 164 -11.66 12.46 -55.71
CA GLU A 164 -10.49 12.89 -56.48
C GLU A 164 -10.57 12.44 -57.94
N GLN A 165 -10.98 11.20 -58.20
CA GLN A 165 -11.17 10.67 -59.54
C GLN A 165 -12.31 11.35 -60.30
N GLN A 166 -13.38 11.72 -59.60
CA GLN A 166 -14.51 12.46 -60.16
C GLN A 166 -14.17 13.94 -60.44
N GLY A 167 -12.98 14.42 -60.05
CA GLY A 167 -12.56 15.80 -60.27
C GLY A 167 -13.29 16.80 -59.37
N VAL A 168 -13.80 16.37 -58.21
CA VAL A 168 -14.45 17.27 -57.26
C VAL A 168 -13.45 18.34 -56.80
N GLU A 169 -13.89 19.60 -56.85
CA GLU A 169 -13.14 20.77 -56.39
C GLU A 169 -12.49 20.54 -55.02
N HIS A 170 -11.21 20.85 -54.90
CA HIS A 170 -10.40 20.52 -53.72
C HIS A 170 -11.00 21.05 -52.41
N TRP A 171 -11.49 22.30 -52.42
CA TRP A 171 -12.05 22.91 -51.21
C TRP A 171 -13.34 22.21 -50.75
N LEU A 172 -14.17 21.75 -51.69
CA LEU A 172 -15.42 21.06 -51.40
C LEU A 172 -15.12 19.66 -50.86
N ARG A 173 -14.22 18.92 -51.53
CA ARG A 173 -13.72 17.62 -51.05
C ARG A 173 -13.16 17.70 -49.63
N HIS A 174 -12.31 18.70 -49.36
CA HIS A 174 -11.73 18.89 -48.03
C HIS A 174 -12.80 19.16 -46.97
N LYS A 175 -13.81 19.98 -47.29
CA LYS A 175 -14.92 20.25 -46.38
C LYS A 175 -15.72 18.98 -46.07
N THR A 176 -16.11 18.22 -47.09
CA THR A 176 -16.90 16.98 -46.94
C THR A 176 -16.15 15.93 -46.12
N ILE A 177 -14.89 15.64 -46.47
CA ILE A 177 -14.06 14.67 -45.72
C ILE A 177 -13.86 15.10 -44.27
N LYS A 178 -13.73 16.41 -44.01
CA LYS A 178 -13.61 16.92 -42.64
C LYS A 178 -14.87 16.67 -41.82
N GLU A 179 -16.05 16.86 -42.40
CA GLU A 179 -17.34 16.61 -41.75
C GLU A 179 -17.54 15.11 -41.48
N GLU A 180 -17.28 14.25 -42.47
CA GLU A 180 -17.39 12.79 -42.30
C GLU A 180 -16.39 12.25 -41.28
N LYS A 181 -15.15 12.76 -41.31
CA LYS A 181 -14.13 12.42 -40.32
C LYS A 181 -14.57 12.80 -38.91
N ALA A 182 -15.21 13.96 -38.72
CA ALA A 182 -15.72 14.34 -37.41
C ALA A 182 -16.76 13.34 -36.88
N GLY A 183 -17.62 12.80 -37.76
CA GLY A 183 -18.55 11.72 -37.41
C GLY A 183 -17.84 10.41 -37.01
N ALA A 184 -16.83 10.00 -37.79
CA ALA A 184 -16.03 8.81 -37.47
C ALA A 184 -15.24 8.97 -36.16
N ASP A 185 -14.65 10.14 -35.93
CA ASP A 185 -13.90 10.47 -34.71
C ASP A 185 -14.82 10.42 -33.48
N ALA A 186 -16.05 10.96 -33.59
CA ALA A 186 -17.05 10.88 -32.52
C ALA A 186 -17.45 9.43 -32.20
N GLU A 187 -17.63 8.58 -33.22
CA GLU A 187 -17.92 7.16 -33.00
C GLU A 187 -16.74 6.46 -32.29
N ILE A 188 -15.52 6.69 -32.76
CA ILE A 188 -14.29 6.11 -32.17
C ILE A 188 -14.12 6.58 -30.72
N GLU A 189 -14.47 7.83 -30.41
CA GLU A 189 -14.39 8.36 -29.05
C GLU A 189 -15.24 7.54 -28.07
N GLU A 190 -16.44 7.09 -28.45
CA GLU A 190 -17.24 6.22 -27.58
C GLU A 190 -16.53 4.89 -27.25
N TYR A 191 -15.85 4.30 -28.24
CA TYR A 191 -15.06 3.08 -28.03
C TYR A 191 -13.87 3.35 -27.11
N GLN A 192 -13.18 4.47 -27.32
CA GLN A 192 -12.06 4.90 -26.48
C GLN A 192 -12.52 5.14 -25.04
N GLN A 193 -13.68 5.76 -24.82
CA GLN A 193 -14.24 5.94 -23.48
C GLN A 193 -14.51 4.59 -22.78
N ARG A 194 -15.04 3.61 -23.51
CA ARG A 194 -15.24 2.24 -22.96
C ARG A 194 -13.91 1.55 -22.65
N GLN A 195 -12.91 1.74 -23.51
CA GLN A 195 -11.54 1.25 -23.29
C GLN A 195 -10.93 1.90 -22.03
N TRP A 196 -11.04 3.22 -21.88
CA TRP A 196 -10.55 3.96 -20.71
C TRP A 196 -11.21 3.51 -19.41
N LYS A 197 -12.54 3.28 -19.40
CA LYS A 197 -13.24 2.74 -18.23
C LYS A 197 -12.69 1.37 -17.81
N ALA A 198 -12.42 0.49 -18.77
CA ALA A 198 -11.83 -0.82 -18.49
C ALA A 198 -10.39 -0.70 -17.94
N TYR A 199 -9.59 0.21 -18.52
CA TYR A 199 -8.23 0.50 -18.05
C TYR A 199 -8.21 1.01 -16.60
N HIS A 200 -9.00 2.03 -16.29
CA HIS A 200 -9.09 2.58 -14.93
C HIS A 200 -9.56 1.53 -13.92
N THR A 201 -10.52 0.68 -14.30
CA THR A 201 -10.97 -0.42 -13.45
C THR A 201 -9.84 -1.41 -13.18
N SER A 202 -9.07 -1.79 -14.20
CA SER A 202 -7.92 -2.68 -14.04
C SER A 202 -6.87 -2.10 -13.11
N ASN A 203 -6.51 -0.83 -13.29
CA ASN A 203 -5.55 -0.14 -12.44
C ASN A 203 -6.04 0.02 -10.99
N LYS A 204 -7.34 0.30 -10.80
CA LYS A 204 -7.95 0.39 -9.47
C LYS A 204 -7.86 -0.95 -8.72
N GLU A 205 -8.12 -2.07 -9.40
CA GLU A 205 -7.98 -3.40 -8.80
C GLU A 205 -6.51 -3.79 -8.58
N PHE A 206 -5.60 -3.39 -9.48
CA PHE A 206 -4.16 -3.56 -9.29
C PHE A 206 -3.66 -2.82 -8.03
N ALA A 207 -4.06 -1.56 -7.84
CA ALA A 207 -3.70 -0.80 -6.64
C ALA A 207 -4.20 -1.45 -5.34
N LYS A 208 -5.37 -2.10 -5.37
CA LYS A 208 -5.87 -2.91 -4.25
C LYS A 208 -4.97 -4.12 -4.00
N CYS A 209 -4.57 -4.85 -5.04
CA CYS A 209 -3.63 -5.96 -4.92
C CYS A 209 -2.32 -5.50 -4.26
N GLU A 210 -1.73 -4.39 -4.71
CA GLU A 210 -0.50 -3.86 -4.12
C GLU A 210 -0.67 -3.47 -2.66
N LYS A 211 -1.81 -2.88 -2.30
CA LYS A 211 -2.14 -2.56 -0.92
C LYS A 211 -2.20 -3.84 -0.07
N TYR A 212 -2.93 -4.86 -0.51
CA TYR A 212 -3.07 -6.10 0.24
C TYR A 212 -1.74 -6.87 0.33
N CYS A 213 -0.91 -6.87 -0.71
CA CYS A 213 0.44 -7.44 -0.67
C CYS A 213 1.36 -6.71 0.33
N ARG A 214 1.17 -5.41 0.56
CA ARG A 214 1.89 -4.67 1.62
C ARG A 214 1.38 -5.07 3.00
N GLU A 215 0.06 -5.05 3.19
CA GLU A 215 -0.57 -5.44 4.45
C GLU A 215 -0.23 -6.88 4.84
N GLN A 216 -0.20 -7.81 3.89
CA GLN A 216 0.22 -9.19 4.14
C GLN A 216 1.64 -9.27 4.69
N ARG A 217 2.59 -8.50 4.12
CA ARG A 217 3.98 -8.46 4.59
C ARG A 217 4.09 -7.87 6.00
N GLU A 218 3.31 -6.83 6.30
CA GLU A 218 3.26 -6.22 7.63
C GLU A 218 2.69 -7.20 8.67
N LEU A 219 1.64 -7.95 8.33
CA LEU A 219 1.05 -8.96 9.21
C LEU A 219 2.00 -10.13 9.47
N LEU A 220 2.73 -10.60 8.45
CA LEU A 220 3.75 -11.64 8.62
C LEU A 220 4.88 -11.17 9.53
N ARG A 221 5.37 -9.93 9.35
CA ARG A 221 6.35 -9.35 10.27
C ARG A 221 5.82 -9.23 11.69
N ALA A 222 4.57 -8.82 11.86
CA ALA A 222 3.95 -8.74 13.19
C ALA A 222 3.83 -10.11 13.87
N LEU A 223 3.60 -11.19 13.10
CA LEU A 223 3.62 -12.56 13.61
C LEU A 223 5.04 -12.97 14.03
N GLU A 224 6.06 -12.70 13.20
CA GLU A 224 7.47 -12.96 13.54
C GLU A 224 7.93 -12.18 14.77
N ASP A 225 7.54 -10.90 14.89
CA ASP A 225 7.87 -10.07 16.05
C ASP A 225 7.18 -10.57 17.31
N LEU A 226 5.94 -11.08 17.19
CA LEU A 226 5.22 -11.68 18.31
C LEU A 226 5.87 -13.00 18.76
N GLU A 227 6.36 -13.81 17.83
CA GLU A 227 7.17 -15.00 18.13
C GLU A 227 8.48 -14.64 18.84
N ARG A 228 9.18 -13.58 18.42
CA ARG A 228 10.41 -13.11 19.08
C ARG A 228 10.18 -12.52 20.48
N GLN A 229 9.02 -11.90 20.69
CA GLN A 229 8.64 -11.27 21.96
C GLN A 229 7.96 -12.25 22.93
N GLU A 230 7.67 -13.49 22.49
CA GLU A 230 7.05 -14.51 23.31
C GLU A 230 7.97 -14.84 24.49
N ARG A 231 7.54 -14.44 25.69
CA ARG A 231 8.17 -14.82 26.96
C ARG A 231 7.36 -15.96 27.57
N GLU A 232 8.08 -16.95 28.12
CA GLU A 232 7.45 -18.03 28.89
C GLU A 232 6.67 -17.44 30.08
N MET A 233 5.46 -17.96 30.29
CA MET A 233 4.61 -17.60 31.42
C MET A 233 4.61 -18.77 32.40
N TYR A 234 4.68 -18.48 33.70
CA TYR A 234 4.65 -19.48 34.76
C TYR A 234 3.34 -19.36 35.56
N GLU A 235 2.82 -20.48 36.05
CA GLU A 235 1.61 -20.52 36.88
C GLU A 235 1.85 -19.82 38.24
N LEU A 236 0.83 -19.22 38.86
CA LEU A 236 0.97 -18.63 40.21
C LEU A 236 0.91 -19.73 41.28
N ASP A 237 1.90 -19.84 42.17
CA ASP A 237 1.87 -20.81 43.28
C ASP A 237 1.09 -20.19 44.45
N VAL A 238 -0.22 -20.44 44.49
CA VAL A 238 -1.06 -20.00 45.61
C VAL A 238 -0.92 -20.98 46.78
N ARG A 239 0.26 -21.06 47.39
CA ARG A 239 0.36 -21.65 48.74
C ARG A 239 -0.08 -20.60 49.75
N PRO A 240 -1.17 -20.80 50.50
CA PRO A 240 -1.54 -19.87 51.56
C PRO A 240 -0.39 -19.78 52.56
N VAL A 241 0.01 -18.54 52.87
CA VAL A 241 0.89 -18.20 53.99
C VAL A 241 0.15 -18.47 55.30
N GLN A 242 -0.11 -19.73 55.62
CA GLN A 242 -0.73 -20.16 56.88
C GLN A 242 0.17 -21.09 57.71
N SER A 243 1.39 -21.39 57.27
CA SER A 243 2.29 -22.32 57.98
C SER A 243 3.35 -21.66 58.87
N LYS A 244 3.25 -20.36 59.20
CA LYS A 244 4.20 -19.66 60.10
C LYS A 244 3.59 -19.04 61.36
N LEU A 245 2.37 -19.44 61.74
CA LEU A 245 1.75 -19.06 63.03
C LEU A 245 1.51 -20.26 63.98
N ALA A 246 2.09 -21.42 63.67
CA ALA A 246 2.09 -22.58 64.55
C ALA A 246 3.54 -22.97 64.89
N ALA A 247 4.18 -22.17 65.74
CA ALA A 247 5.35 -22.53 66.54
C ALA A 247 5.36 -21.66 67.80
#